data_AF-A0A3N1PG54-F1
#
_entry.id   AF-A0A3N1PG54-F1
#
_cell.length_a   1.000
_cell.length_b   1.000
_cell.length_c   1.000
_cell.angle_alpha   90.00
_cell.angle_beta   90.00
_cell.angle_gamma   90.00
#
_symmetry.space_group_name_H-M   'P 1'
#
loop_
_entity.id
_entity.type
_entity.pdbx_description
1 polymer ?
#
loop_
_entity_poly.entity_id
_entity_poly.type
_entity_poly.pdbx_seq_one_letter_code
_entity_poly.pdbx_strand_id
1 'polypeptide(L)'
;MNIASGYNLVGNFLGTKQEQKVNTQTGEVKSWFEIGVQVQVSDGFGGFAERTITVRIPHSKAKDGVSYYAQFLQKQVAVPVFMSPWSNGKGMTVFLADGPITVLSAPNSKAA
;
A
#
# COMPACT_ATOMS: atom_id res chain seq x y z
N MET A 1 -12.04 -15.22 -19.24
CA MET A 1 -11.86 -15.18 -17.77
C MET A 1 -11.98 -13.72 -17.35
N ASN A 2 -13.02 -13.38 -16.59
CA ASN A 2 -13.36 -11.98 -16.27
C ASN A 2 -12.44 -11.49 -15.14
N ILE A 3 -11.63 -10.47 -15.41
CA ILE A 3 -10.49 -10.05 -14.56
C ILE A 3 -10.94 -8.97 -13.57
N ALA A 4 -11.91 -9.29 -12.71
CA ALA A 4 -12.52 -8.36 -11.74
C ALA A 4 -12.02 -8.57 -10.29
N SER A 5 -10.96 -9.34 -10.07
CA SER A 5 -10.44 -9.61 -8.72
C SER A 5 -8.93 -9.33 -8.67
N GLY A 6 -8.58 -8.10 -8.30
CA GLY A 6 -7.19 -7.74 -7.97
C GLY A 6 -6.65 -8.57 -6.80
N TYR A 7 -5.33 -8.64 -6.68
CA TYR A 7 -4.68 -9.26 -5.53
C TYR A 7 -4.94 -8.42 -4.28
N ASN A 8 -5.29 -9.04 -3.16
CA ASN A 8 -5.43 -8.33 -1.88
C ASN A 8 -4.10 -8.42 -1.10
N LEU A 9 -3.53 -7.26 -0.80
CA LEU A 9 -2.44 -7.14 0.15
C LEU A 9 -3.04 -7.09 1.56
N VAL A 10 -2.81 -8.16 2.34
CA VAL A 10 -3.32 -8.28 3.70
C VAL A 10 -2.21 -8.01 4.71
N GLY A 11 -2.44 -7.06 5.63
CA GLY A 11 -1.47 -6.71 6.66
C GLY A 11 -1.93 -5.60 7.60
N ASN A 12 -1.07 -5.20 8.52
CA ASN A 12 -1.34 -4.09 9.44
C ASN A 12 -1.11 -2.76 8.72
N PHE A 13 -2.10 -1.86 8.77
CA PHE A 13 -1.96 -0.53 8.20
C PHE A 13 -1.11 0.35 9.11
N LEU A 14 0.02 0.84 8.58
CA LEU A 14 1.02 1.61 9.35
C LEU A 14 0.79 3.11 9.31
N GLY A 15 0.13 3.61 8.26
CA GLY A 15 -0.05 5.05 8.06
C GLY A 15 0.10 5.45 6.60
N THR A 16 0.18 6.76 6.41
CA THR A 16 0.18 7.39 5.09
C THR A 16 1.20 8.50 4.98
N LYS A 17 1.68 8.78 3.77
CA LYS A 17 2.47 9.97 3.46
C LYS A 17 2.17 10.48 2.05
N GLN A 18 2.52 11.74 1.81
CA GLN A 18 2.54 12.32 0.48
C GLN A 18 3.99 12.40 0.01
N GLU A 19 4.23 11.95 -1.22
CA GLU A 19 5.54 11.98 -1.86
C GLU A 19 5.49 12.94 -3.05
N GLN A 20 6.64 13.55 -3.33
CA GLN A 20 6.82 14.46 -4.44
C GLN A 20 8.19 14.24 -5.07
N LYS A 21 8.22 14.20 -6.40
CA LYS A 21 9.44 14.13 -7.18
C LYS A 21 9.44 15.20 -8.26
N VAL A 22 10.51 15.98 -8.30
CA VAL A 22 10.76 16.95 -9.37
C VAL A 22 11.49 16.25 -10.50
N ASN A 23 10.99 16.40 -11.73
CA ASN A 23 11.76 16.07 -12.92
C ASN A 23 12.77 17.18 -13.14
N THR A 24 14.06 16.87 -12.96
CA THR A 24 15.15 17.85 -13.08
C THR A 24 15.36 18.38 -14.50
N GLN A 25 14.81 17.72 -15.52
CA GLN A 25 14.93 18.13 -16.92
C GLN A 25 13.78 19.01 -17.38
N THR A 26 12.56 18.77 -16.88
CA THR A 26 11.36 19.50 -17.31
C THR A 26 10.83 20.48 -16.27
N GLY A 27 11.34 20.44 -15.04
CA GLY A 27 10.80 21.18 -13.89
C GLY A 27 9.44 20.67 -13.40
N GLU A 28 8.88 19.64 -14.04
CA GLU A 28 7.56 19.09 -13.71
C GLU A 28 7.59 18.44 -12.33
N VAL A 29 6.61 18.79 -11.50
CA VAL A 29 6.39 18.19 -10.19
C VAL A 29 5.41 17.03 -10.32
N LYS A 30 5.86 15.82 -9.98
CA LYS A 30 4.98 14.65 -9.83
C LYS A 30 4.78 14.34 -8.36
N SER A 31 3.55 14.35 -7.90
CA SER A 31 3.20 13.95 -6.53
C SER A 31 2.27 12.74 -6.53
N TRP A 32 2.31 11.98 -5.44
CA TRP A 32 1.40 10.86 -5.18
C TRP A 32 1.29 10.63 -3.67
N PHE A 33 0.29 9.86 -3.26
CA PHE A 33 0.19 9.40 -1.87
C PHE A 33 0.71 7.97 -1.76
N GLU A 34 1.16 7.61 -0.56
CA GLU A 34 1.58 6.26 -0.23
C GLU A 34 0.91 5.81 1.07
N ILE A 35 0.48 4.56 1.11
CA ILE A 35 0.09 3.86 2.35
C ILE A 35 1.13 2.78 2.65
N GLY A 36 1.46 2.61 3.93
CA GLY A 36 2.32 1.53 4.40
C GLY A 36 1.49 0.37 4.94
N VAL A 37 1.74 -0.84 4.45
CA VAL A 37 1.13 -2.07 4.98
C VAL A 37 2.23 -3.02 5.43
N GLN A 38 2.22 -3.38 6.71
CA GLN A 38 3.12 -4.38 7.27
C GLN A 38 2.55 -5.77 7.05
N VAL A 39 3.30 -6.62 6.37
CA VAL A 39 2.97 -8.03 6.14
C VAL A 39 3.93 -8.93 6.91
N GLN A 40 3.41 -10.06 7.38
CA GLN A 40 4.25 -11.12 7.95
C GLN A 40 4.60 -12.11 6.85
N VAL A 41 5.89 -12.44 6.75
CA VAL A 41 6.42 -13.40 5.79
C VAL A 41 7.16 -14.47 6.60
N SER A 42 6.93 -15.75 6.30
CA SER A 42 7.69 -16.81 6.97
C SER A 42 9.19 -16.66 6.69
N ASP A 43 10.01 -16.89 7.72
CA ASP A 43 11.47 -16.94 7.57
C ASP A 43 11.99 -18.32 7.13
N GLY A 44 11.10 -19.30 6.94
CA GLY A 44 11.44 -20.67 6.55
C GLY A 44 12.00 -21.56 7.67
N PHE A 45 12.13 -21.05 8.90
CA PHE A 45 12.64 -21.77 10.07
C PHE A 45 11.66 -21.79 11.26
N GLY A 46 10.38 -21.57 10.99
CA GLY A 46 9.32 -21.56 12.00
C GLY A 46 9.10 -20.20 12.66
N GLY A 47 9.77 -19.14 12.20
CA GLY A 47 9.53 -17.77 12.59
C GLY A 47 8.89 -16.93 11.47
N PHE A 48 8.72 -15.64 11.77
CA PHE A 48 8.14 -14.66 10.87
C PHE A 48 9.01 -13.40 10.83
N ALA A 49 9.24 -12.89 9.62
CA ALA A 49 9.80 -11.58 9.38
C ALA A 49 8.69 -10.61 9.01
N GLU A 50 8.78 -9.39 9.53
CA GLU A 50 7.90 -8.30 9.12
C GLU A 50 8.49 -7.56 7.94
N ARG A 51 7.65 -7.26 6.94
CA ARG A 51 8.01 -6.48 5.77
C ARG A 51 7.00 -5.37 5.57
N THR A 52 7.48 -4.15 5.34
CA THR A 52 6.61 -3.04 4.94
C THR A 52 6.52 -2.99 3.43
N ILE A 53 5.29 -3.08 2.92
CA ILE A 53 4.96 -2.87 1.52
C ILE A 53 4.32 -1.50 1.37
N THR A 54 4.92 -0.68 0.53
CA THR A 54 4.41 0.64 0.18
C THR A 54 3.47 0.52 -1.02
N VAL A 55 2.22 0.95 -0.85
CA VAL A 55 1.23 1.01 -1.93
C VAL A 55 1.05 2.46 -2.37
N ARG A 56 1.29 2.73 -3.65
CA ARG A 56 1.12 4.06 -4.23
C ARG A 56 -0.33 4.31 -4.64
N ILE A 57 -0.80 5.51 -4.34
CA ILE A 57 -2.14 5.99 -4.66
C ILE A 57 -1.97 7.22 -5.56
N PRO A 58 -2.30 7.10 -6.86
CA PRO A 58 -2.39 8.26 -7.74
C PRO A 58 -3.40 9.27 -7.18
N HIS A 59 -3.17 10.58 -7.35
CA HIS A 59 -4.09 11.61 -6.86
C HIS A 59 -5.53 11.41 -7.36
N SER A 60 -5.72 10.93 -8.59
CA SER A 60 -7.04 10.62 -9.15
C SER A 60 -7.81 9.53 -8.42
N LYS A 61 -7.14 8.72 -7.58
CA LYS A 61 -7.74 7.66 -6.77
C LYS A 61 -7.75 7.99 -5.27
N ALA A 62 -7.21 9.14 -4.87
CA ALA A 62 -7.13 9.51 -3.47
C ALA A 62 -8.49 10.03 -2.98
N LYS A 63 -9.17 9.26 -2.13
CA LYS A 63 -10.46 9.65 -1.56
C LYS A 63 -10.26 10.72 -0.48
N ASP A 64 -10.83 11.91 -0.68
CA ASP A 64 -10.65 13.08 0.20
C ASP A 64 -9.16 13.38 0.50
N GLY A 65 -8.27 13.07 -0.45
CA GLY A 65 -6.83 13.10 -0.25
C GLY A 65 -6.31 11.87 0.50
N VAL A 66 -5.42 12.09 1.47
CA VAL A 66 -4.77 11.01 2.23
C VAL A 66 -5.36 10.80 3.62
N SER A 67 -6.07 11.80 4.14
CA SER A 67 -6.64 11.82 5.50
C SER A 67 -7.70 10.75 5.71
N TYR A 68 -8.46 10.39 4.66
CA TYR A 68 -9.43 9.29 4.72
C TYR A 68 -8.80 7.99 5.25
N TYR A 69 -7.55 7.70 4.88
CA TYR A 69 -6.91 6.44 5.23
C TYR A 69 -6.38 6.39 6.67
N ALA A 70 -6.30 7.54 7.37
CA ALA A 70 -5.87 7.58 8.77
C ALA A 70 -6.80 6.76 9.70
N GLN A 71 -8.06 6.56 9.31
CA GLN A 71 -9.01 5.72 10.06
C GLN A 71 -8.60 4.24 10.14
N PHE A 72 -7.67 3.79 9.29
CA PHE A 72 -7.18 2.42 9.26
C PHE A 72 -5.96 2.18 10.14
N LEU A 73 -5.40 3.23 10.74
CA LEU A 73 -4.19 3.14 11.56
C LEU A 73 -4.27 2.01 12.60
N GLN A 74 -3.21 1.18 12.65
CA GLN A 74 -3.05 0.02 13.53
C GLN A 74 -4.07 -1.11 13.32
N LYS A 75 -4.98 -1.03 12.34
CA LYS A 75 -5.92 -2.09 12.00
C LYS A 75 -5.33 -3.04 10.96
N GLN A 76 -5.79 -4.29 10.97
CA GLN A 76 -5.51 -5.21 9.88
C GLN A 76 -6.46 -4.91 8.72
N VAL A 77 -5.90 -4.76 7.52
CA VAL A 77 -6.63 -4.40 6.31
C VAL A 77 -6.34 -5.38 5.18
N ALA A 78 -7.32 -5.57 4.30
CA ALA A 78 -7.14 -6.07 2.94
C ALA A 78 -7.18 -4.89 1.98
N VAL A 79 -6.07 -4.62 1.29
CA VAL A 79 -5.94 -3.57 0.30
C VAL A 79 -5.99 -4.17 -1.10
N PRO A 80 -6.94 -3.79 -1.96
CA PRO A 80 -6.91 -4.21 -3.36
C PRO A 80 -5.73 -3.55 -4.07
N VAL A 81 -4.85 -4.36 -4.66
CA VAL A 81 -3.66 -3.88 -5.35
C VAL A 81 -3.50 -4.46 -6.74
N PHE A 82 -2.86 -3.68 -7.60
CA PHE A 82 -2.23 -4.18 -8.81
C PHE A 82 -0.74 -3.84 -8.78
N MET A 83 0.05 -4.61 -9.51
CA MET A 83 1.50 -4.49 -9.51
C MET A 83 1.97 -4.10 -10.91
N SER A 84 2.89 -3.14 -10.99
CA SER A 84 3.52 -2.75 -12.25
C SER A 84 5.02 -2.98 -12.17
N PRO A 85 5.58 -3.90 -12.97
CA PRO A 85 7.01 -4.11 -13.01
C PRO A 85 7.72 -2.96 -13.72
N TRP A 86 8.97 -2.73 -13.36
CA TRP A 86 9.87 -1.79 -14.04
C TRP A 86 11.28 -2.38 -14.12
N SER A 87 12.16 -1.76 -14.92
CA SER A 87 13.52 -2.25 -15.19
C SER A 87 13.54 -3.74 -15.58
N ASN A 88 12.74 -4.10 -16.60
CA ASN A 88 12.62 -5.47 -17.11
C ASN A 88 12.30 -6.52 -16.02
N GLY A 89 11.45 -6.15 -15.05
CA GLY A 89 11.01 -7.04 -13.98
C GLY A 89 11.93 -7.10 -12.75
N LYS A 90 13.03 -6.32 -12.73
CA LYS A 90 13.92 -6.23 -11.56
C LYS A 90 13.34 -5.42 -10.41
N GLY A 91 12.30 -4.65 -10.68
CA GLY A 91 11.59 -3.88 -9.67
C GLY A 91 10.10 -3.92 -9.90
N MET A 92 9.37 -3.60 -8.84
CA MET A 92 7.90 -3.62 -8.85
C MET A 92 7.39 -2.42 -8.06
N THR A 93 6.35 -1.78 -8.58
CA THR A 93 5.56 -0.80 -7.83
C THR A 93 4.19 -1.38 -7.58
N VAL A 94 3.74 -1.32 -6.32
CA VAL A 94 2.41 -1.73 -5.90
C VAL A 94 1.51 -0.50 -5.90
N PHE A 95 0.38 -0.60 -6.58
CA PHE A 95 -0.59 0.48 -6.71
C PHE A 95 -1.93 0.08 -6.15
N LEU A 96 -2.68 1.06 -5.64
CA LEU A 96 -4.07 0.86 -5.24
C LEU A 96 -4.92 0.52 -6.48
N ALA A 97 -5.53 -0.67 -6.45
CA ALA A 97 -6.51 -1.08 -7.46
C ALA A 97 -7.89 -0.48 -7.16
N ASP A 98 -8.82 -0.63 -8.10
CA ASP A 98 -10.19 -0.21 -7.89
C ASP A 98 -10.88 -1.15 -6.89
N GLY A 99 -11.55 -0.56 -5.90
CA GLY A 99 -12.24 -1.29 -4.83
C GLY A 99 -11.96 -0.71 -3.45
N PRO A 100 -12.79 -1.05 -2.44
CA PRO A 100 -12.61 -0.57 -1.09
C PRO A 100 -11.47 -1.28 -0.36
N ILE A 101 -10.74 -0.55 0.48
CA ILE A 101 -9.92 -1.16 1.54
C ILE A 101 -10.87 -1.74 2.59
N THR A 102 -10.70 -3.01 2.92
CA THR A 102 -11.55 -3.72 3.87
C THR A 102 -10.81 -3.87 5.20
N VAL A 103 -11.44 -3.52 6.32
CA VAL A 103 -10.90 -3.78 7.66
C VAL A 103 -11.23 -5.22 8.04
N LEU A 104 -10.21 -6.01 8.39
CA LEU A 104 -10.36 -7.42 8.74
C LEU A 104 -10.43 -7.64 10.26
N SER A 105 -9.81 -6.77 11.05
CA SER A 105 -9.86 -6.83 12.51
C SER A 105 -9.63 -5.46 13.16
N ALA A 106 -10.04 -5.34 14.42
CA ALA A 106 -9.81 -4.16 15.26
C ALA A 106 -8.29 -3.94 15.48
N PRO A 107 -7.85 -2.75 15.98
CA PRO A 107 -6.45 -2.45 16.13
C PRO A 107 -5.71 -3.54 16.90
N ASN A 108 -4.56 -3.97 16.37
CA ASN A 108 -3.78 -5.04 17.00
C ASN A 108 -3.23 -4.51 18.33
N SER A 109 -3.77 -4.99 19.45
CA SER A 109 -3.44 -4.52 20.81
C SER A 109 -2.11 -5.06 21.32
N LYS A 110 -1.06 -5.06 20.49
CA LYS A 110 0.29 -5.47 20.88
C LYS A 110 1.30 -4.38 20.56
N ALA A 111 1.40 -3.41 21.46
CA ALA A 111 2.62 -2.74 21.91
C ALA A 111 2.26 -1.71 22.99
N ALA A 112 2.07 -2.19 24.22
CA ALA A 112 2.29 -1.43 25.44
C ALA A 112 3.33 -2.20 26.26
#